data_AF-A0A5N8YWW0-F1
#
_entry.id   AF-A0A5N8YWW0-F1
#
_cell.length_a   1.000
_cell.length_b   1.000
_cell.length_c   1.000
_cell.angle_alpha   90.00
_cell.angle_beta   90.00
_cell.angle_gamma   90.00
#
_symmetry.space_group_name_H-M   'P 1'
#
loop_
_entity.id
_entity.type
_entity.pdbx_description
1 polymer ?
#
loop_
_entity_poly.entity_id
_entity_poly.type
_entity_poly.pdbx_seq_one_letter_code
_entity_poly.pdbx_strand_id
1 'polypeptide(L)' 'MALGYREHSQEFASKNLVVYGINDKDAESANQWIEKEQLPFSILLDSDRSVGISY' A
#
# COMPACT_ATOMS: atom_id res chain seq x y z
N MET A 1 2.13 -6.12 8.75
CA MET A 1 3.21 -5.12 8.57
C MET A 1 2.73 -3.75 8.05
N ALA A 2 1.53 -3.60 7.45
CA ALA A 2 1.05 -2.29 6.97
C ALA A 2 0.56 -1.31 8.06
N LEU A 3 0.30 -1.79 9.28
CA LEU A 3 -0.26 -0.98 10.38
C LEU A 3 0.64 0.20 10.79
N GLY A 4 1.97 0.03 10.81
CA GLY A 4 2.89 1.12 11.15
C GLY A 4 2.86 2.26 10.13
N TYR A 5 2.73 1.95 8.83
CA TYR A 5 2.60 2.99 7.81
C TYR A 5 1.28 3.76 7.90
N ARG A 6 0.21 3.08 8.33
CA ARG A 6 -1.07 3.73 8.63
C ARG A 6 -0.93 4.70 9.81
N GLU A 7 -0.30 4.26 10.90
CA GLU A 7 -0.12 5.07 12.12
C GLU A 7 0.70 6.34 11.87
N HIS A 8 1.72 6.27 11.00
CA HIS A 8 2.58 7.39 10.65
C HIS A 8 2.15 8.16 9.38
N SER A 9 1.02 7.81 8.77
CA SER A 9 0.57 8.40 7.50
C SER A 9 0.51 9.93 7.51
N GLN A 10 0.04 10.52 8.61
CA GLN A 10 -0.03 11.97 8.80
C GLN A 10 1.36 12.62 8.92
N GLU A 11 2.31 11.94 9.55
CA GLU A 11 3.70 12.40 9.66
C GLU A 11 4.42 12.35 8.31
N PHE A 12 4.10 11.37 7.47
CA PHE A 12 4.63 11.31 6.10
C PHE A 12 4.07 12.45 5.25
N ALA A 13 2.77 12.74 5.36
CA ALA A 13 2.16 13.86 4.64
C ALA A 13 2.79 15.21 5.03
N SER A 14 3.11 15.43 6.31
CA SER A 14 3.76 16.68 6.77
C SER A 14 5.18 16.87 6.22
N LYS A 15 5.82 15.78 5.78
CA LYS A 15 7.14 15.77 5.13
C LYS A 15 7.06 15.75 3.60
N ASN A 16 5.87 15.98 3.03
CA ASN A 16 5.62 15.91 1.59
C ASN A 16 5.94 14.52 0.99
N LEU A 17 5.70 13.46 1.76
CA LEU A 17 5.88 12.08 1.33
C LEU A 17 4.53 11.45 0.96
N VAL A 18 4.55 10.65 -0.11
CA VAL A 18 3.39 9.86 -0.54
C VAL A 18 3.70 8.38 -0.30
N VAL A 19 2.79 7.69 0.38
CA VAL A 19 2.92 6.26 0.66
C VAL A 19 2.05 5.50 -0.34
N TYR A 20 2.62 4.45 -0.91
CA TYR A 20 1.91 3.46 -1.70
C TYR A 20 2.23 2.07 -1.16
N GLY A 21 1.24 1.18 -1.12
CA GLY A 21 1.50 -0.24 -1.00
C GLY A 21 1.60 -0.87 -2.38
N ILE A 22 2.30 -1.99 -2.49
CA ILE A 22 2.35 -2.80 -3.71
C ILE A 22 1.92 -4.21 -3.36
N ASN A 23 1.10 -4.81 -4.22
CA ASN A 23 0.63 -6.19 -4.08
C ASN A 23 0.60 -6.86 -5.46
N ASP A 24 1.01 -8.12 -5.52
CA ASP A 24 0.99 -8.94 -6.73
C ASP A 24 -0.34 -9.68 -6.97
N LYS A 25 -1.27 -9.57 -6.04
CA LYS A 25 -2.62 -10.15 -6.16
C LYS A 25 -3.56 -9.26 -7.00
N ASP A 26 -4.79 -9.74 -7.16
CA ASP A 26 -5.87 -9.05 -7.84
C ASP A 26 -6.41 -7.84 -7.05
N ALA A 27 -7.18 -7.01 -7.76
CA ALA A 27 -7.78 -5.79 -7.22
C ALA A 27 -8.77 -6.04 -6.08
N GLU A 28 -9.50 -7.16 -6.10
CA GLU A 28 -10.49 -7.48 -5.06
C GLU A 28 -9.78 -7.80 -3.74
N SER A 29 -8.74 -8.64 -3.80
CA SER A 29 -7.86 -8.94 -2.67
C SER A 29 -7.21 -7.67 -2.08
N ALA A 30 -6.77 -6.74 -2.94
CA ALA A 30 -6.21 -5.47 -2.49
C ALA A 30 -7.25 -4.57 -1.82
N ASN A 31 -8.46 -4.46 -2.39
CA ASN A 31 -9.54 -3.67 -1.82
C ASN A 31 -10.00 -4.21 -0.46
N GLN A 32 -10.19 -5.53 -0.35
CA GLN A 32 -10.52 -6.17 0.93
C GLN A 32 -9.47 -5.86 2.01
N TRP A 33 -8.19 -5.79 1.63
CA TRP A 33 -7.13 -5.46 2.56
C TRP A 33 -7.16 -3.98 2.99
N ILE A 34 -7.40 -3.06 2.06
CA ILE A 34 -7.58 -1.63 2.35
C ILE A 34 -8.74 -1.42 3.33
N GLU A 35 -9.88 -2.05 3.05
CA GLU A 35 -11.08 -1.92 3.88
C GLU A 35 -10.87 -2.54 5.27
N LYS A 36 -10.30 -3.74 5.33
CA LYS A 36 -10.06 -4.46 6.59
C LYS A 36 -9.12 -3.72 7.52
N GLU A 37 -8.02 -3.19 6.99
CA GLU A 37 -6.98 -2.54 7.80
C GLU A 37 -7.11 -1.01 7.82
N GLN A 38 -8.13 -0.46 7.14
CA GLN A 38 -8.39 0.98 7.00
C GLN A 38 -7.15 1.75 6.56
N LEU A 39 -6.53 1.28 5.47
CA LEU A 39 -5.28 1.87 4.98
C LEU A 39 -5.53 3.24 4.35
N PRO A 40 -4.80 4.30 4.74
CA PRO A 40 -5.01 5.67 4.25
C PRO A 40 -4.26 5.95 2.94
N PHE A 41 -3.83 4.90 2.23
CA PHE A 41 -3.00 5.01 1.04
C PHE A 41 -3.42 3.99 -0.03
N SER A 42 -3.10 4.31 -1.29
CA SER A 42 -3.42 3.45 -2.43
C SER A 42 -2.50 2.23 -2.49
N ILE A 43 -3.06 1.10 -2.93
CA ILE A 43 -2.32 -0.12 -3.24
C ILE A 43 -2.19 -0.24 -4.76
N LEU A 44 -0.96 -0.27 -5.25
CA LEU A 44 -0.62 -0.53 -6.65
C LEU A 44 -0.59 -2.05 -6.88
N LEU A 45 -1.08 -2.46 -8.04
CA LEU A 45 -1.09 -3.87 -8.44
C LEU A 45 0.11 -4.16 -9.33
N ASP A 46 1.00 -5.01 -8.84
CA ASP A 46 2.16 -5.54 -9.55
C ASP A 46 1.84 -6.93 -10.08
N SER A 47 0.85 -7.01 -10.97
CA SER A 47 0.22 -8.28 -11.38
C SER A 47 1.18 -9.27 -12.05
N ASP A 48 2.26 -8.78 -12.65
CA ASP A 48 3.32 -9.59 -13.26
C ASP A 48 4.54 -9.79 -12.35
N ARG A 49 4.48 -9.27 -11.11
CA ARG A 49 5.59 -9.25 -10.14
C ARG A 49 6.83 -8.54 -10.66
N SER A 50 6.73 -7.74 -11.72
CA SER A 50 7.90 -7.12 -12.34
C SER A 50 8.61 -6.19 -11.37
N VAL A 51 7.86 -5.45 -10.54
CA VAL A 51 8.43 -4.57 -9.52
C VAL A 51 9.03 -5.40 -8.39
N GLY A 52 8.29 -6.37 -7.85
CA GLY A 52 8.74 -7.22 -6.74
C GLY A 52 9.90 -8.18 -7.08
N ILE A 53 10.14 -8.45 -8.37
CA ILE A 53 11.31 -9.21 -8.84
C ILE A 53 12.53 -8.29 -9.05
N SER A 54 12.30 -7.04 -9.47
CA SER A 54 13.37 -6.13 -9.87
C SER A 54 14.03 -5.37 -8.72
N TYR A 55 13.39 -5.29 -7.55
CA TYR A 55 13.83 -4.52 -6.38
C TYR A 55 13.67 -5.33 -5.09
#